data_AF-A0A0B7GUX0-F1
#
_entry.id   AF-A0A0B7GUX0-F1
#
_cell.length_a   1.000
_cell.length_b   1.000
_cell.length_c   1.000
_cell.angle_alpha   90.00
_cell.angle_beta   90.00
_cell.angle_gamma   90.00
#
_symmetry.space_group_name_H-M   'P 1'
#
loop_
_entity.id
_entity.type
_entity.pdbx_description
1 polymer ?
#
loop_
_entity_poly.entity_id
_entity_poly.type
_entity_poly.pdbx_seq_one_letter_code
_entity_poly.pdbx_strand_id
1 'polypeptide(L)'
;MSHPVLSICKALGVSERGYYKWKQNRNKPKRWQLLLAEIHKIIEEDYYNDNYGVVRMVSALKQRGNPKSYATVRNAMKKGNLLHESRRSPDGLTKADKKAQRT
;
A
#
# COMPACT_ATOMS: atom_id res chain seq x y z
N MET A 1 6.97 17.12 -33.69
CA MET A 1 8.41 17.43 -33.61
C MET A 1 9.06 16.56 -32.55
N SER A 2 10.02 15.71 -32.92
CA SER A 2 10.80 14.94 -31.94
C SER A 2 11.84 15.88 -31.32
N HIS A 3 11.71 16.20 -30.04
CA HIS A 3 12.72 17.00 -29.34
C HIS A 3 13.95 16.11 -29.06
N PRO A 4 15.17 16.57 -29.39
CA PRO A 4 16.39 15.84 -29.06
C PRO A 4 16.43 15.53 -27.56
N VAL A 5 16.79 14.31 -27.17
CA VAL A 5 16.81 13.91 -25.75
C VAL A 5 17.68 14.85 -24.91
N LEU A 6 18.76 15.39 -25.49
CA LEU A 6 19.62 16.40 -24.87
C LEU A 6 18.88 17.70 -24.49
N SER A 7 17.94 18.19 -25.32
CA SER A 7 17.19 19.42 -24.99
C SER A 7 16.25 19.19 -23.80
N ILE A 8 15.64 18.01 -23.74
CA ILE A 8 14.80 17.58 -22.60
C ILE A 8 15.68 17.44 -21.35
N CYS A 9 16.84 16.79 -21.46
CA CYS A 9 17.76 16.60 -20.34
C CYS A 9 18.28 17.93 -19.80
N LYS A 10 18.61 18.90 -20.67
CA LYS A 10 19.04 20.24 -20.29
C LYS A 10 17.94 21.02 -19.55
N ALA A 11 16.70 20.94 -20.03
CA ALA A 11 15.55 21.57 -19.36
C ALA A 11 15.25 20.94 -17.98
N LEU A 12 15.45 19.63 -17.83
CA LEU A 12 15.21 18.89 -16.58
C LEU A 12 16.42 18.89 -15.62
N GLY A 13 17.59 19.37 -16.04
CA GLY A 13 18.81 19.35 -15.23
C GLY A 13 19.34 17.94 -14.93
N VAL A 14 19.09 16.97 -15.82
CA VAL A 14 19.51 15.56 -15.64
C VAL A 14 20.49 15.12 -16.71
N SER A 15 21.29 14.08 -16.42
CA SER A 15 22.11 13.44 -17.45
C SER A 15 21.25 12.59 -18.39
N GLU A 16 21.70 12.44 -19.65
CA GLU A 16 21.03 11.58 -20.63
C GLU A 16 20.88 10.13 -20.13
N ARG A 17 21.93 9.60 -19.47
CA ARG A 17 21.87 8.28 -18.82
C ARG A 17 20.82 8.23 -17.70
N GLY A 18 20.71 9.28 -16.90
CA GLY A 18 19.68 9.41 -15.86
C GLY A 18 18.27 9.43 -16.45
N TYR A 19 18.08 10.18 -17.54
CA TYR A 19 16.82 10.22 -18.27
C TYR A 19 16.42 8.83 -18.80
N TYR A 20 17.32 8.11 -19.47
CA TYR A 20 16.99 6.77 -19.97
C TYR A 20 16.74 5.77 -18.83
N LYS A 21 17.50 5.83 -17.74
CA LYS A 21 17.26 4.99 -16.55
C LYS A 21 15.87 5.27 -15.96
N TRP A 22 15.46 6.52 -15.84
CA TRP A 22 14.12 6.88 -15.40
C TRP A 22 13.05 6.39 -16.39
N LYS A 23 13.24 6.67 -17.69
CA LYS A 23 12.32 6.29 -18.77
C LYS A 23 12.12 4.77 -18.85
N GLN A 24 13.15 3.96 -18.60
CA GLN A 24 13.03 2.50 -18.56
C GLN A 24 12.29 2.00 -17.31
N ASN A 25 12.35 2.74 -16.20
CA ASN A 25 11.79 2.32 -14.92
C ASN A 25 10.41 2.93 -14.62
N ARG A 26 9.95 3.94 -15.38
CA ARG A 26 8.69 4.66 -15.12
C ARG A 26 7.44 3.78 -15.07
N ASN A 27 7.41 2.70 -15.86
CA ASN A 27 6.27 1.78 -15.96
C ASN A 27 6.49 0.49 -15.15
N LYS A 28 7.63 0.34 -14.47
CA LYS A 28 7.90 -0.87 -13.68
C LYS A 28 7.10 -0.82 -12.38
N PRO A 29 6.37 -1.90 -12.03
CA PRO A 29 5.67 -1.95 -10.76
C PRO A 29 6.67 -1.85 -9.61
N LYS A 30 6.38 -0.99 -8.65
CA LYS A 30 7.12 -0.92 -7.40
C LYS A 30 6.91 -2.23 -6.64
N ARG A 31 7.91 -2.64 -5.85
CA ARG A 31 7.84 -3.89 -5.05
C ARG A 31 6.58 -4.00 -4.19
N TRP A 32 6.09 -2.89 -3.63
CA TRP A 32 4.87 -2.88 -2.84
C TRP A 32 3.60 -3.13 -3.66
N GLN A 33 3.59 -2.78 -4.96
CA GLN A 33 2.44 -3.05 -5.85
C GLN A 33 2.35 -4.54 -6.15
N LEU A 34 3.49 -5.20 -6.37
CA LEU A 34 3.55 -6.66 -6.53
C LEU A 34 3.09 -7.38 -5.26
N LEU A 35 3.50 -6.89 -4.09
CA LEU A 35 3.02 -7.42 -2.81
C LEU A 35 1.52 -7.18 -2.62
N LEU A 36 1.03 -6.00 -2.98
CA LEU A 36 -0.39 -5.67 -2.87
C LEU A 36 -1.24 -6.59 -3.76
N ALA A 37 -0.79 -6.88 -4.98
CA ALA A 37 -1.46 -7.86 -5.85
C ALA A 37 -1.55 -9.26 -5.20
N GLU A 38 -0.49 -9.71 -4.52
CA GLU A 38 -0.54 -10.98 -3.78
C GLU A 38 -1.48 -10.94 -2.57
N ILE A 39 -1.55 -9.80 -1.88
CA ILE A 39 -2.52 -9.58 -0.79
C ILE A 39 -3.96 -9.65 -1.32
N HIS A 40 -4.25 -9.07 -2.47
CA HIS A 40 -5.57 -9.18 -3.09
C HIS A 40 -5.95 -10.63 -3.41
N LYS A 41 -5.03 -11.44 -3.93
CA LYS A 41 -5.27 -12.88 -4.12
C LYS A 41 -5.57 -13.65 -2.83
N ILE A 42 -5.09 -13.18 -1.67
CA ILE A 42 -5.44 -13.77 -0.37
C ILE A 42 -6.84 -13.34 0.03
N ILE A 43 -7.18 -12.06 -0.16
CA ILE A 43 -8.52 -11.53 0.15
C ILE A 43 -9.60 -12.19 -0.72
N GLU A 44 -9.33 -12.38 -2.02
CA GLU A 44 -10.25 -12.96 -2.99
C GLU A 44 -10.44 -14.48 -2.80
N GLU A 45 -9.57 -15.16 -2.04
CA GLU A 45 -9.65 -16.60 -1.82
C GLU A 45 -10.86 -17.01 -0.96
N ASP A 46 -11.25 -16.15 -0.01
CA ASP A 46 -12.37 -16.44 0.89
C ASP A 46 -13.04 -15.12 1.34
N TYR A 47 -14.37 -15.09 1.37
CA TYR A 47 -15.16 -13.93 1.81
C TYR A 47 -14.78 -13.43 3.22
N TYR A 48 -14.39 -14.34 4.13
CA TYR A 48 -13.96 -13.99 5.48
C TYR A 48 -12.56 -13.35 5.54
N ASN A 49 -11.75 -13.48 4.50
CA ASN A 49 -10.40 -12.90 4.43
C ASN A 49 -10.42 -11.38 4.27
N ASP A 50 -11.53 -10.78 3.85
CA ASP A 50 -11.70 -9.32 3.80
C ASP A 50 -11.44 -8.66 5.17
N ASN A 51 -11.73 -9.38 6.26
CA ASN A 51 -11.47 -8.92 7.62
C ASN A 51 -10.00 -9.04 8.06
N TYR A 52 -9.07 -9.50 7.21
CA TYR A 52 -7.69 -9.75 7.65
C TYR A 52 -6.95 -8.46 8.02
N GLY A 53 -6.54 -8.38 9.29
CA GLY A 53 -5.56 -7.41 9.74
C GLY A 53 -4.14 -7.81 9.33
N VAL A 54 -3.19 -6.89 9.50
CA VAL A 54 -1.77 -7.07 9.12
C VAL A 54 -1.18 -8.38 9.65
N VAL A 55 -1.50 -8.77 10.89
CA VAL A 55 -0.97 -10.00 11.51
C VAL A 55 -1.44 -11.25 10.77
N ARG A 56 -2.73 -11.35 10.44
CA ARG A 56 -3.27 -12.49 9.67
C ARG A 56 -2.69 -12.53 8.26
N MET A 57 -2.53 -11.36 7.63
CA MET A 57 -1.92 -11.26 6.31
C MET A 57 -0.45 -11.70 6.29
N VAL A 58 0.34 -11.36 7.33
CA VAL A 58 1.72 -11.84 7.49
C VAL A 58 1.76 -13.37 7.57
N SER A 59 0.86 -13.97 8.34
CA SER A 59 0.77 -15.43 8.46
C SER A 59 0.38 -16.10 7.13
N ALA A 60 -0.61 -15.56 6.42
CA ALA A 60 -1.04 -16.08 5.12
C ALA A 60 0.09 -15.99 4.06
N LEU A 61 0.80 -14.86 3.99
CA LEU A 61 1.96 -14.71 3.11
C LEU A 61 3.09 -15.68 3.44
N LYS A 62 3.31 -15.98 4.74
CA LYS A 62 4.28 -16.99 5.18
C LYS A 62 3.87 -18.40 4.74
N GLN A 63 2.59 -18.75 4.85
CA GLN A 63 2.06 -20.05 4.39
C GLN A 63 2.20 -20.22 2.87
N ARG A 64 2.10 -19.14 2.09
CA ARG A 64 2.33 -19.13 0.64
C ARG A 64 3.81 -19.08 0.23
N GLY A 65 4.76 -19.22 1.17
CA GLY A 65 6.19 -19.21 0.87
C GLY A 65 6.77 -17.82 0.53
N ASN A 66 6.03 -16.74 0.78
CA ASN A 66 6.48 -15.36 0.54
C ASN A 66 6.51 -14.53 1.84
N PRO A 67 7.36 -14.88 2.82
CA PRO A 67 7.41 -14.19 4.09
C PRO A 67 7.78 -12.71 3.92
N LYS A 68 7.06 -11.84 4.63
CA LYS A 68 7.30 -10.40 4.72
C LYS A 68 7.21 -9.92 6.16
N SER A 69 7.96 -8.87 6.49
CA SER A 69 7.87 -8.25 7.80
C SER A 69 6.53 -7.54 7.99
N TYR A 70 6.07 -7.45 9.24
CA TYR A 70 4.87 -6.72 9.62
C TYR A 70 4.83 -5.32 9.01
N ALA A 71 5.91 -4.55 9.12
CA ALA A 71 5.99 -3.20 8.57
C ALA A 71 5.82 -3.16 7.04
N THR A 72 6.39 -4.13 6.33
CA THR A 72 6.26 -4.23 4.87
C THR A 72 4.81 -4.50 4.47
N VAL A 73 4.16 -5.45 5.14
CA VAL A 73 2.75 -5.79 4.90
C VAL A 73 1.85 -4.60 5.26
N ARG A 74 2.04 -4.00 6.44
CA ARG A 74 1.29 -2.80 6.87
C ARG A 74 1.39 -1.66 5.87
N ASN A 75 2.60 -1.39 5.36
CA ASN A 75 2.81 -0.31 4.40
C ASN A 75 2.16 -0.61 3.04
N ALA A 76 2.21 -1.86 2.57
CA ALA A 76 1.52 -2.25 1.34
C ALA A 76 -0.01 -2.15 1.50
N MET A 77 -0.57 -2.69 2.59
CA MET A 77 -2.00 -2.58 2.92
C MET A 77 -2.45 -1.13 3.07
N LYS A 78 -1.65 -0.28 3.74
CA LYS A 78 -1.93 1.16 3.86
C LYS A 78 -2.00 1.84 2.49
N LYS A 79 -1.08 1.51 1.57
CA LYS A 79 -1.07 2.05 0.21
C LYS A 79 -2.22 1.55 -0.64
N GLY A 80 -2.74 0.35 -0.36
CA GLY A 80 -3.91 -0.23 -1.02
C GLY A 80 -5.24 0.09 -0.32
N ASN A 81 -5.25 0.96 0.68
CA ASN A 81 -6.44 1.29 1.48
C ASN A 81 -7.14 0.06 2.11
N LEU A 82 -6.36 -0.96 2.50
CA LEU A 82 -6.85 -2.21 3.10
C LEU A 82 -6.80 -2.21 4.64
N LEU A 83 -6.43 -1.09 5.25
CA LEU A 83 -6.43 -0.98 6.71
C LEU A 83 -7.77 -0.41 7.18
N HIS A 84 -8.48 -1.20 7.96
CA HIS A 84 -9.69 -0.75 8.62
C HIS A 84 -9.38 0.38 9.59
N GLU A 85 -10.17 1.45 9.51
CA GLU A 85 -10.11 2.53 10.49
C GLU A 85 -10.57 2.03 11.86
N SER A 86 -9.91 2.51 12.90
CA SER A 86 -10.36 2.26 14.26
C SER A 86 -11.72 2.92 14.47
N ARG A 87 -12.74 2.12 14.79
CA ARG A 87 -14.06 2.62 15.21
C ARG A 87 -14.08 3.17 16.65
N ARG A 88 -12.92 3.19 17.32
CA ARG A 88 -12.80 3.67 18.70
C ARG A 88 -12.98 5.18 18.72
N SER A 89 -13.90 5.67 19.57
CA SER A 89 -14.01 7.11 19.84
C SER A 89 -12.70 7.59 20.49
N PRO A 90 -12.13 8.74 20.08
CA PRO A 90 -10.95 9.33 20.73
C PRO A 90 -11.13 9.47 22.24
N ASP A 91 -12.33 9.87 22.66
CA ASP A 91 -12.69 10.08 24.06
C ASP A 91 -12.90 8.77 24.84
N GLY A 92 -12.81 7.61 24.18
CA GLY A 92 -13.12 6.31 24.78
C GLY A 92 -14.60 6.09 25.12
N LEU A 93 -15.42 7.14 25.04
CA LEU A 93 -16.86 7.09 25.33
C LEU A 93 -17.60 6.22 24.32
N THR A 94 -18.36 5.26 24.83
CA THR A 94 -19.33 4.52 24.04
C THR A 94 -20.49 5.43 23.64
N LYS A 95 -21.31 4.97 22.68
CA LYS A 95 -22.53 5.70 22.30
C LYS A 95 -23.46 5.94 23.50
N ALA A 96 -23.46 5.04 24.49
CA ALA A 96 -24.24 5.16 25.71
C ALA A 96 -23.70 6.28 26.62
N ASP A 97 -22.38 6.31 26.84
CA ASP A 97 -21.74 7.35 27.67
C ASP A 97 -21.97 8.76 27.10
N LYS A 98 -21.89 8.89 25.76
CA LYS A 98 -22.18 10.16 25.07
C LYS A 98 -23.64 10.59 25.21
N LYS A 99 -24.57 9.66 25.38
CA LYS A 99 -25.99 9.95 25.59
C LYS A 99 -26.25 10.40 27.03
N ALA A 100 -25.57 9.78 28.01
CA ALA A 100 -25.68 10.15 29.41
C ALA A 100 -25.21 11.58 29.69
N GLN A 101 -24.14 12.06 29.01
CA GLN A 101 -23.64 13.44 29.16
C GLN A 101 -24.51 14.53 28.54
N ARG A 102 -25.51 14.17 27.72
CA ARG A 102 -26.43 15.13 27.08
C ARG A 102 -27.67 15.43 27.93
N THR A 103 -27.82 14.74 29.06
CA THR A 103 -28.94 14.88 30.00
C THR A 103 -28.49 15.70 31.18
#